data_AF-A0A4V1CTI4-F1
#
_entry.id   AF-A0A4V1CTI4-F1
#
_cell.length_a   1.000
_cell.length_b   1.000
_cell.length_c   1.000
_cell.angle_alpha   90.00
_cell.angle_beta   90.00
_cell.angle_gamma   90.00
#
_symmetry.space_group_name_H-M   'P 1'
#
loop_
_entity.id
_entity.type
_entity.pdbx_description
1 polymer ?
#
loop_
_entity_poly.entity_id
_entity_poly.type
_entity_poly.pdbx_seq_one_letter_code
_entity_poly.pdbx_strand_id
1 'polypeptide(L)' 'MVTVAELQALRQARLDLLTGKRVVSVQKDGRRIEYTAASLNELNRAINDAESVLGTTRRRRPLGVRL' A
#
# COMPACT_ATOMS: atom_id res chain seq x y z
N MET A 1 5.46 8.48 -6.74
CA MET A 1 4.92 7.39 -7.62
C MET A 1 4.69 6.21 -6.70
N VAL A 2 3.46 5.72 -6.57
CA VAL A 2 3.18 4.59 -5.68
C VAL A 2 3.81 3.33 -6.27
N THR A 3 4.74 2.75 -5.52
CA THR A 3 5.44 1.52 -5.88
C THR A 3 4.86 0.30 -5.17
N VAL A 4 5.12 -0.89 -5.71
CA VAL A 4 4.74 -2.17 -5.06
C VAL A 4 5.35 -2.28 -3.66
N ALA A 5 6.55 -1.72 -3.46
CA ALA A 5 7.23 -1.69 -2.16
C ALA A 5 6.45 -0.88 -1.12
N GLU A 6 5.90 0.28 -1.50
CA GLU A 6 5.07 1.09 -0.60
C GLU A 6 3.76 0.38 -0.23
N LEU A 7 3.12 -0.28 -1.19
CA LEU A 7 1.93 -1.09 -0.91
C LEU A 7 2.25 -2.24 0.08
N GLN A 8 3.38 -2.92 -0.10
CA GLN A 8 3.81 -3.96 0.84
C GLN A 8 4.09 -3.39 2.23
N ALA A 9 4.74 -2.24 2.32
CA ALA A 9 5.01 -1.57 3.59
C ALA A 9 3.71 -1.18 4.33
N LEU A 10 2.70 -0.67 3.62
CA LEU A 10 1.38 -0.36 4.18
C LEU A 10 0.65 -1.61 4.69
N ARG A 11 0.68 -2.71 3.93
CA ARG A 11 0.11 -4.00 4.36
C ARG A 11 0.82 -4.56 5.58
N GLN A 12 2.14 -4.48 5.60
CA GLN A 12 2.96 -4.90 6.73
C GLN A 12 2.63 -4.07 7.97
N ALA A 13 2.55 -2.75 7.84
CA ALA A 13 2.12 -1.84 8.89
C ALA A 13 0.74 -2.22 9.46
N ARG A 14 -0.22 -2.59 8.61
CA ARG A 14 -1.54 -3.06 9.07
C ARG A 14 -1.43 -4.33 9.89
N LEU A 15 -0.66 -5.31 9.41
CA LEU A 15 -0.44 -6.56 10.15
C LEU A 15 0.21 -6.26 11.49
N ASP A 16 1.30 -5.50 11.52
CA ASP A 16 2.01 -5.12 12.74
C ASP A 16 1.09 -4.45 13.78
N LEU A 17 0.19 -3.54 13.34
CA LEU A 17 -0.82 -2.95 14.24
C LEU A 17 -1.81 -3.99 14.79
N LEU A 18 -2.24 -4.95 13.97
CA LEU A 18 -3.12 -6.04 14.39
C LEU A 18 -2.42 -7.05 15.29
N THR A 19 -1.12 -7.27 15.11
CA THR A 19 -0.29 -8.16 15.93
C THR A 19 0.05 -7.55 17.30
N GLY A 20 -0.39 -6.32 17.57
CA GLY A 20 -0.24 -5.66 18.85
C GLY A 20 0.80 -4.54 18.91
N LYS A 21 1.42 -4.14 17.79
CA LYS A 21 2.20 -2.89 17.76
C LYS A 21 1.26 -1.69 17.87
N ARG A 22 1.63 -0.73 18.70
CA ARG A 22 0.80 0.47 18.93
C ARG A 22 0.96 1.52 17.83
N VAL A 23 2.16 1.60 17.26
CA VAL A 23 2.57 2.59 16.25
C VAL A 23 3.46 1.90 15.21
N VAL A 24 3.25 2.21 13.94
CA VAL A 24 4.05 1.73 12.82
C VAL A 24 4.41 2.91 11.91
N SER A 25 5.65 2.95 11.44
CA SER A 25 6.13 4.00 10.55
C SER A 25 6.26 3.44 9.13
N VAL A 26 5.60 4.06 8.16
CA VAL A 26 5.71 3.73 6.74
C VAL A 26 6.41 4.87 6.01
N GLN A 27 7.39 4.58 5.17
CA GLN A 27 7.93 5.57 4.23
C GLN A 27 7.05 5.60 2.98
N LYS A 28 6.52 6.79 2.66
CA LYS A 28 5.73 7.07 1.47
C LYS A 28 6.25 8.33 0.79
N ASP A 29 6.61 8.23 -0.50
CA ASP A 29 7.13 9.34 -1.31
C ASP A 29 8.26 10.16 -0.59
N GLY A 30 9.16 9.47 0.13
CA GLY A 30 10.27 10.10 0.88
C GLY A 30 9.88 10.75 2.21
N ARG A 31 8.62 10.63 2.63
CA ARG A 31 8.13 11.07 3.94
C ARG A 31 7.81 9.87 4.82
N ARG A 32 8.17 9.95 6.10
CA ARG A 32 7.78 8.96 7.10
C ARG A 32 6.40 9.35 7.64
N ILE A 33 5.44 8.45 7.50
CA ILE A 33 4.08 8.58 8.03
C ILE A 33 3.90 7.52 9.12
N GLU A 34 3.46 7.96 10.29
CA GLU A 34 3.18 7.08 11.42
C GLU A 34 1.68 6.75 11.48
N TYR A 35 1.37 5.47 11.56
CA TYR A 35 0.02 4.96 11.71
C TYR A 35 -0.14 4.32 13.09
N THR A 36 -1.31 4.49 13.67
CA THR A 36 -1.68 3.91 14.97
C THR A 36 -3.01 3.19 14.84
N ALA A 37 -3.43 2.49 15.91
CA ALA A 37 -4.75 1.86 15.94
C ALA A 37 -5.90 2.86 15.70
N ALA A 38 -5.74 4.14 16.05
CA ALA A 38 -6.74 5.18 15.75
C ALA A 38 -6.80 5.53 14.26
N SER A 39 -5.64 5.55 13.58
CA SER A 39 -5.51 5.84 12.15
C SER A 39 -5.63 4.60 11.26
N LEU A 40 -6.13 3.47 11.79
CA LEU A 40 -6.26 2.22 11.05
C LEU A 40 -7.23 2.35 9.85
N ASN A 41 -8.24 3.21 9.97
CA ASN A 41 -9.14 3.53 8.85
C ASN A 41 -8.39 4.23 7.71
N GLU A 42 -7.54 5.21 8.03
CA GLU A 42 -6.71 5.92 7.05
C GLU A 42 -5.69 4.99 6.39
N LEU A 43 -5.06 4.12 7.18
CA LEU A 43 -4.14 3.10 6.65
C LEU A 43 -4.84 2.18 5.64
N ASN A 44 -6.04 1.70 5.97
CA ASN A 44 -6.84 0.89 5.04
C ASN A 44 -7.21 1.65 3.78
N ARG A 45 -7.57 2.94 3.86
CA ARG A 45 -7.82 3.77 2.68
C ARG A 45 -6.58 3.91 1.82
N ALA A 46 -5.42 4.17 2.44
CA ALA A 46 -4.13 4.28 1.73
C ALA A 46 -3.73 2.99 1.03
N ILE A 47 -3.99 1.82 1.66
CA ILE A 47 -3.80 0.51 1.02
C ILE A 47 -4.70 0.38 -0.21
N ASN A 48 -6.01 0.62 -0.08
CA ASN A 48 -6.95 0.48 -1.20
C ASN A 48 -6.62 1.42 -2.37
N ASP A 49 -6.25 2.67 -2.09
CA ASP A 49 -5.81 3.63 -3.10
C ASP A 49 -4.56 3.13 -3.84
N ALA A 50 -3.54 2.71 -3.08
CA ALA A 50 -2.31 2.15 -3.65
C ALA A 50 -2.57 0.88 -4.48
N GLU A 51 -3.44 -0.02 -4.02
CA GLU A 51 -3.87 -1.21 -4.75
C GLU A 51 -4.63 -0.86 -6.03
N SER A 52 -5.48 0.16 -6.00
CA SER A 52 -6.23 0.61 -7.17
C SER A 52 -5.30 1.16 -8.25
N VAL A 53 -4.34 2.00 -7.88
CA VAL A 53 -3.34 2.57 -8.79
C VAL A 53 -2.44 1.46 -9.39
N LEU A 54 -1.95 0.54 -8.56
CA LEU A 54 -1.12 -0.58 -9.01
C LEU A 54 -1.91 -1.64 -9.79
N GLY A 55 -3.17 -1.88 -9.44
CA GLY A 55 -4.08 -2.79 -10.14
C GLY A 55 -4.48 -2.26 -11.51
N THR A 56 -4.67 -0.94 -11.62
CA THR A 56 -4.92 -0.24 -12.88
C THR A 56 -3.71 -0.31 -13.81
N THR A 57 -2.49 -0.20 -13.26
CA THR A 57 -1.26 -0.32 -14.06
C THR A 57 -1.05 -1.74 -14.62
N ARG A 58 -1.55 -2.79 -13.94
CA ARG A 58 -1.46 -4.19 -14.41
C ARG A 58 -2.42 -4.56 -15.54
N ARG A 59 -3.38 -3.71 -15.93
CA ARG A 59 -4.29 -3.96 -17.06
C ARG A 59 -3.72 -3.60 -18.45
N ARG A 60 -2.39 -3.45 -18.60
CA ARG A 60 -1.76 -3.32 -19.93
C ARG A 60 -1.06 -4.61 -20.34
N ARG A 61 -1.85 -5.55 -20.86
CA ARG A 61 -1.38 -6.59 -21.79
C ARG A 61 -2.42 -6.82 -22.88
N PRO A 62 -2.37 -6.10 -24.02
CA PRO A 62 -2.73 -6.73 -25.27
C PRO A 62 -1.59 -7.70 -25.61
N LEU A 63 -1.70 -8.95 -25.13
CA LEU A 63 -0.94 -10.08 -25.69
C LEU A 63 -1.70 -10.58 -26.92
N GLY A 64 -1.73 -9.74 -27.95
CA GLY A 64 -2.05 -10.08 -29.33
C GLY A 64 -1.14 -9.19 -30.15
N VAL A 65 -0.14 -9.69 -30.86
CA VAL A 65 -0.27 -10.58 -32.00
C VAL A 65 1.01 -11.44 -32.08
N ARG A 66 0.84 -12.76 -32.04
CA ARG A 66 1.74 -13.69 -32.74
C ARG A 66 1.04 -14.00 -34.06
N LEU A 67 1.54 -13.43 -35.15
CA LEU A 67 1.37 -13.92 -36.51
C LEU A 67 2.79 -14.21 -37.03
#